data_AF-A0A091BYX7-F1
#
_entry.id   AF-A0A091BYX7-F1
#
_cell.length_a   1.000
_cell.length_b   1.000
_cell.length_c   1.000
_cell.angle_alpha   90.00
_cell.angle_beta   90.00
_cell.angle_gamma   90.00
#
_symmetry.space_group_name_H-M   'P 1'
#
loop_
_entity.id
_entity.type
_entity.pdbx_description
1 polymer ?
#
loop_
_entity_poly.entity_id
_entity_poly.type
_entity_poly.pdbx_seq_one_letter_code
_entity_poly.pdbx_strand_id
1 'polypeptide(L)' 'MADIMIAQTVAILTSIKVNNTPDTPSPSGTVNRVVKGVTIHEFKK' A
#
# COMPACT_ATOMS: atom_id res chain seq x y z
N MET A 1 10.49 17.89 -2.18
CA MET A 1 10.53 16.91 -3.28
C MET A 1 11.60 15.85 -3.06
N ALA A 2 12.84 16.24 -2.71
CA ALA A 2 13.90 15.30 -2.37
C ALA A 2 13.50 14.29 -1.28
N ASP A 3 12.85 14.75 -0.21
CA ASP A 3 12.47 13.89 0.92
C ASP A 3 11.55 12.73 0.53
N ILE A 4 10.52 12.99 -0.29
CA ILE A 4 9.60 11.95 -0.77
C ILE A 4 10.31 10.97 -1.69
N MET A 5 11.17 11.45 -2.60
CA MET A 5 11.90 10.59 -3.53
C MET A 5 12.88 9.65 -2.81
N ILE A 6 13.56 10.17 -1.77
CA ILE A 6 14.43 9.36 -0.91
C ILE A 6 13.61 8.30 -0.17
N ALA A 7 12.49 8.69 0.45
CA ALA A 7 11.61 7.77 1.18
C ALA A 7 11.05 6.66 0.27
N GLN A 8 10.58 7.00 -0.93
CA GLN A 8 10.10 6.04 -1.92
C GLN A 8 11.19 5.06 -2.35
N THR A 9 12.42 5.54 -2.58
CA THR A 9 13.56 4.70 -2.95
C THR A 9 13.88 3.70 -1.83
N VAL A 10 13.93 4.16 -0.58
CA VAL A 10 14.15 3.28 0.59
C VAL A 10 13.04 2.24 0.71
N ALA A 11 11.77 2.62 0.52
CA ALA A 11 10.63 1.71 0.61
C ALA A 11 10.69 0.59 -0.45
N ILE A 12 10.99 0.93 -1.71
CA ILE A 12 11.11 -0.05 -2.80
C ILE A 12 12.28 -1.01 -2.54
N LEU A 13 13.47 -0.48 -2.20
CA LEU A 13 14.65 -1.31 -1.94
C LEU A 13 14.43 -2.24 -0.74
N THR A 14 13.75 -1.78 0.30
CA THR A 14 13.43 -2.60 1.48
C THR A 14 12.43 -3.70 1.14
N SER A 15 11.43 -3.44 0.30
CA SER A 15 10.47 -4.45 -0.16
C SER A 15 11.20 -5.61 -0.87
N ILE A 16 12.13 -5.28 -1.78
CA ILE A 16 12.95 -6.27 -2.48
C ILE A 16 13.85 -7.03 -1.50
N LYS A 17 14.49 -6.32 -0.56
CA LYS A 17 15.40 -6.93 0.44
C LYS A 17 14.72 -8.02 1.27
N VAL A 18 13.43 -7.88 1.57
CA VAL A 18 12.65 -8.88 2.34
C VAL A 18 11.93 -9.89 1.44
N ASN A 19 12.26 -9.96 0.15
CA ASN A 19 11.64 -10.82 -0.85
C ASN A 19 10.11 -10.59 -0.99
N ASN A 20 9.64 -9.36 -0.75
CA ASN A 20 8.27 -9.00 -1.08
C ASN A 20 8.18 -8.53 -2.55
N THR A 21 6.97 -8.44 -3.10
CA THR A 21 6.72 -7.91 -4.45
C THR A 21 6.26 -6.45 -4.33
N PRO A 22 7.05 -5.44 -4.75
CA PRO A 22 6.68 -4.03 -4.58
C PRO A 22 5.34 -3.65 -5.23
N ASP A 23 4.98 -4.30 -6.33
CA ASP A 23 3.74 -4.04 -7.07
C ASP A 23 2.50 -4.67 -6.40
N THR A 24 2.68 -5.80 -5.71
CA THR A 24 1.61 -6.57 -5.05
C THR A 24 2.02 -7.02 -3.62
N PRO A 25 2.31 -6.08 -2.70
CA PRO A 25 3.04 -6.38 -1.46
C PRO A 25 2.22 -7.10 -0.37
N SER A 26 0.94 -7.41 -0.62
CA SER A 26 0.03 -8.09 0.30
C SER A 26 -0.44 -9.43 -0.30
N PRO A 27 0.36 -10.51 -0.17
CA PRO A 27 -0.01 -11.82 -0.72
C PRO A 27 -1.24 -12.44 -0.05
N SER A 28 -1.55 -12.04 1.19
CA SER A 28 -2.76 -12.44 1.91
C SER A 28 -4.04 -11.81 1.36
N GLY A 29 -3.94 -10.73 0.57
CA GLY A 29 -5.09 -9.98 0.05
C GLY A 29 -5.86 -9.19 1.11
N THR A 30 -5.34 -9.08 2.34
CA THR A 30 -5.95 -8.27 3.41
C THR A 30 -5.85 -6.78 3.12
N VAL A 31 -4.84 -6.35 2.35
CA VAL A 31 -4.69 -4.99 1.82
C VAL A 31 -4.71 -5.05 0.31
N ASN A 32 -5.35 -4.07 -0.33
CA ASN A 32 -5.55 -4.04 -1.78
C ASN A 32 -5.29 -2.63 -2.32
N ARG A 33 -4.84 -2.53 -3.58
CA ARG A 33 -4.68 -1.25 -4.28
C ARG A 33 -5.98 -0.44 -4.31
N VAL A 34 -7.12 -1.12 -4.48
CA VAL A 34 -8.46 -0.55 -4.37
C VAL A 34 -9.13 -1.21 -3.17
N VAL A 35 -9.72 -0.41 -2.30
CA VAL A 35 -10.34 -0.91 -1.06
C VAL A 35 -11.48 -1.89 -1.37
N LYS A 36 -11.57 -2.94 -0.56
CA LYS A 36 -12.62 -3.96 -0.63
C LYS A 36 -13.31 -4.05 0.74
N GLY A 37 -14.58 -4.46 0.76
CA GLY A 37 -15.32 -4.65 2.00
C GLY A 37 -15.78 -3.36 2.68
N VAL A 38 -15.79 -2.23 1.98
CA VAL A 38 -16.32 -0.97 2.50
C VAL A 38 -17.80 -0.86 2.17
N THR A 39 -18.64 -0.83 3.22
CA THR A 39 -20.06 -0.51 3.13
C THR A 39 -20.24 0.97 3.44
N ILE A 40 -20.86 1.70 2.51
CA ILE A 40 -21.21 3.11 2.72
C ILE A 40 -22.59 3.15 3.37
N HIS A 41 -22.69 3.78 4.54
CA HIS A 41 -23.95 3.97 5.25
C HIS A 41 -24.52 5.36 4.96
N GLU A 42 -25.83 5.49 5.05
CA GLU A 42 -26.51 6.79 4.88
C GLU A 42 -26.09 7.78 5.95
N PHE A 43 -25.80 9.01 5.52
CA PHE A 43 -25.51 10.11 6.44
C PHE A 43 -26.82 10.69 6.97
N LYS A 44 -27.07 10.54 8.28
CA LYS A 44 -28.18 11.20 8.98
C LYS A 44 -27.67 12.53 9.52
N LYS A 45 -28.33 13.61 9.11
CA LYS A 45 -28.04 14.97 9.56
C LYS A 45 -28.63 15.24 10.94
#